data_AF-A0A962D920-F1
#
_entry.id   AF-A0A962D920-F1
#
_cell.length_a   1.000
_cell.length_b   1.000
_cell.length_c   1.000
_cell.angle_alpha   90.00
_cell.angle_beta   90.00
_cell.angle_gamma   90.00
#
_symmetry.space_group_name_H-M   'P 1'
#
loop_
_entity.id
_entity.type
_entity.pdbx_description
1 polymer ?
#
loop_
_entity_poly.entity_id
_entity_poly.type
_entity_poly.pdbx_seq_one_letter_code
_entity_poly.pdbx_strand_id
1 'polypeptide(L)' 'MDSVTQILLGASVAAACVPAAQRRRALGYGAVLGTLPDLDVLWRFSDPVAAFTYHRSASHSLLLLPWLALLLWWLV' A
#
# COMPACT_ATOMS: atom_id res chain seq x y z
N MET A 1 -10.05 -6.30 -2.18
CA MET A 1 -9.46 -7.23 -3.18
C MET A 1 -9.03 -8.49 -2.45
N ASP A 2 -8.80 -9.63 -3.10
CA ASP A 2 -8.14 -10.75 -2.42
C ASP A 2 -6.64 -10.48 -2.28
N SER A 3 -6.00 -11.07 -1.27
CA SER A 3 -4.60 -10.81 -0.93
C SER A 3 -3.64 -11.18 -2.06
N VAL A 4 -3.95 -12.19 -2.87
CA VAL A 4 -3.08 -12.61 -3.98
C VAL A 4 -3.09 -11.53 -5.05
N THR A 5 -4.27 -11.07 -5.45
CA THR A 5 -4.41 -9.98 -6.43
C THR A 5 -3.72 -8.71 -5.94
N GLN A 6 -3.85 -8.37 -4.65
CA GLN A 6 -3.25 -7.18 -4.07
C GLN A 6 -1.71 -7.23 -4.09
N ILE A 7 -1.13 -8.34 -3.65
CA ILE A 7 0.32 -8.56 -3.68
C ILE A 7 0.86 -8.50 -5.11
N LEU A 8 0.19 -9.17 -6.05
CA LEU A 8 0.60 -9.19 -7.45
C LEU A 8 0.51 -7.82 -8.11
N LEU A 9 -0.55 -7.05 -7.82
CA LEU A 9 -0.71 -5.70 -8.34
C LEU A 9 0.39 -4.77 -7.79
N GLY A 10 0.61 -4.77 -6.47
CA GLY A 10 1.65 -3.96 -5.84
C GLY A 10 3.05 -4.28 -6.39
N ALA A 11 3.38 -5.57 -6.49
CA ALA A 11 4.66 -6.03 -7.03
C ALA A 11 4.86 -5.61 -8.50
N SER A 12 3.85 -5.83 -9.34
CA SER A 12 3.95 -5.57 -10.78
C SER A 12 4.05 -4.08 -11.10
N VAL A 13 3.27 -3.23 -10.43
CA VAL A 13 3.33 -1.77 -10.61
C VAL A 13 4.70 -1.24 -10.17
N ALA A 14 5.19 -1.63 -8.99
CA ALA A 14 6.50 -1.18 -8.52
C ALA A 14 7.64 -1.63 -9.44
N ALA A 15 7.61 -2.87 -9.93
CA ALA A 15 8.61 -3.39 -10.86
C ALA A 15 8.55 -2.72 -12.25
N ALA A 16 7.38 -2.23 -12.66
CA ALA A 16 7.22 -1.49 -13.92
C ALA A 16 7.84 -0.08 -13.85
N CYS A 17 7.87 0.54 -12.67
CA CYS A 17 8.39 1.90 -12.47
C CYS A 17 9.92 1.99 -12.31
N VAL A 18 10.65 0.86 -12.22
CA VAL A 18 12.10 0.85 -11.98
C VAL A 18 12.90 0.27 -13.16
N PRO A 19 14.20 0.62 -13.30
CA PRO A 19 15.09 0.00 -14.28
C PRO A 19 15.23 -1.52 -14.07
N ALA A 20 15.54 -2.23 -15.15
CA ALA A 20 15.63 -3.71 -15.17
C ALA A 20 16.53 -4.28 -14.05
N ALA A 21 17.64 -3.60 -13.73
CA ALA A 21 18.59 -4.00 -12.70
C ALA A 21 17.97 -4.05 -11.28
N GLN A 22 16.91 -3.29 -11.01
CA GLN A 22 16.30 -3.15 -9.68
C GLN A 22 14.96 -3.89 -9.54
N ARG A 23 14.41 -4.44 -10.62
CA ARG A 23 13.07 -5.06 -10.65
C ARG A 23 12.86 -6.12 -9.57
N ARG A 24 13.87 -6.96 -9.30
CA ARG A 24 13.76 -8.01 -8.28
C ARG A 24 13.47 -7.45 -6.89
N ARG A 25 14.14 -6.35 -6.52
CA ARG A 25 13.91 -5.68 -5.24
C ARG A 25 12.55 -4.96 -5.26
N ALA A 26 12.22 -4.29 -6.36
CA ALA A 26 10.94 -3.61 -6.52
C ALA A 26 9.72 -4.54 -6.46
N LEU A 27 9.83 -5.78 -6.95
CA LEU A 27 8.78 -6.80 -6.78
C LEU A 27 8.48 -7.04 -5.28
N GLY A 28 9.53 -7.22 -4.47
CA GLY A 28 9.39 -7.45 -3.03
C GLY A 28 8.85 -6.23 -2.29
N TYR A 29 9.41 -5.05 -2.54
CA TYR A 29 8.92 -3.82 -1.92
C TYR A 29 7.48 -3.49 -2.35
N GLY A 30 7.14 -3.64 -3.63
CA GLY A 30 5.80 -3.42 -4.14
C GLY A 30 4.77 -4.39 -3.57
N ALA A 31 5.14 -5.67 -3.43
CA ALA A 31 4.30 -6.68 -2.78
C ALA A 31 3.94 -6.28 -1.35
N VAL A 32 4.91 -5.81 -0.56
CA VAL A 32 4.69 -5.42 0.83
C VAL A 32 3.94 -4.09 0.91
N LEU A 33 4.43 -3.05 0.23
CA LEU A 33 3.87 -1.70 0.31
C LEU A 33 2.46 -1.62 -0.31
N GLY A 34 2.15 -2.44 -1.32
CA GLY A 34 0.80 -2.53 -1.90
C GLY A 34 -0.24 -3.15 -0.96
N THR A 35 0.20 -3.84 0.09
CA THR A 35 -0.70 -4.41 1.12
C THR A 35 -0.94 -3.49 2.31
N LEU A 36 -0.07 -2.49 2.52
CA LEU A 36 -0.12 -1.60 3.69
C LEU A 36 -1.47 -0.91 3.91
N PRO A 37 -2.14 -0.33 2.89
CA PRO A 37 -3.41 0.36 3.09
C PRO A 37 -4.49 -0.51 3.74
N ASP A 38 -4.59 -1.79 3.35
CA ASP A 38 -5.65 -2.69 3.81
C ASP A 38 -5.36 -3.32 5.20
N LEU A 39 -4.14 -3.17 5.73
CA LEU A 39 -3.80 -3.69 7.07
C LEU A 39 -4.47 -2.90 8.20
N ASP A 40 -5.07 -1.75 7.90
CA ASP A 40 -5.88 -0.99 8.85
C ASP A 40 -7.15 -1.75 9.33
N VAL A 41 -7.57 -2.81 8.62
CA VAL A 41 -8.65 -3.72 9.07
C VAL A 41 -8.31 -4.43 10.39
N LEU A 42 -7.02 -4.51 10.74
CA LEU A 42 -6.57 -5.07 12.02
C LEU A 42 -6.90 -4.13 13.19
N TRP A 43 -7.17 -2.85 12.91
CA TRP A 43 -7.62 -1.89 13.90
C TRP A 43 -9.10 -2.08 14.22
N ARG A 44 -9.43 -2.19 15.51
CA ARG A 44 -10.82 -2.36 15.96
C ARG A 44 -11.43 -1.00 16.25
N PHE A 45 -12.46 -0.65 15.50
CA PHE A 45 -13.27 0.55 15.72
C PHE A 45 -14.50 0.25 16.60
N SER A 46 -15.08 1.30 17.17
CA SER A 46 -16.22 1.25 18.10
C SER A 46 -17.46 0.60 17.50
N ASP A 47 -17.67 0.78 16.20
CA ASP A 47 -18.87 0.37 15.49
C ASP A 47 -18.57 0.09 14.01
N PRO A 48 -19.46 -0.64 13.31
CA PRO A 48 -19.24 -1.00 11.91
C PRO A 48 -19.19 0.20 10.95
N VAL A 49 -19.88 1.30 11.26
CA VAL A 49 -19.87 2.51 10.43
C VAL A 49 -18.50 3.16 10.52
N ALA A 50 -17.99 3.37 11.74
CA ALA A 50 -16.64 3.86 11.97
C ALA A 50 -15.60 2.96 11.30
N ALA A 51 -15.70 1.64 11.45
CA ALA A 51 -14.77 0.71 10.81
C ALA A 51 -14.69 0.91 9.29
N PHE A 52 -15.84 1.00 8.63
CA PHE A 52 -15.89 1.21 7.19
C PHE A 52 -15.42 2.60 6.76
N THR A 53 -15.85 3.64 7.48
CA THR A 53 -15.43 5.03 7.21
C THR A 53 -13.92 5.16 7.33
N TYR A 54 -13.33 4.64 8.41
CA TYR A 54 -11.90 4.78 8.64
C TYR A 54 -11.06 3.93 7.70
N HIS A 55 -11.51 2.72 7.35
CA HIS A 55 -10.83 1.85 6.38
C HIS A 55 -10.67 2.51 5.00
N ARG A 56 -11.61 3.35 4.58
CA ARG A 56 -11.55 4.06 3.29
C ARG A 56 -11.00 5.48 3.37
N SER A 57 -10.57 5.92 4.56
CA SER A 57 -10.19 7.31 4.80
C SER A 57 -8.69 7.55 4.58
N ALA A 58 -7.91 7.70 5.64
CA ALA A 58 -6.51 8.09 5.59
C ALA A 58 -5.62 7.06 4.88
N SER A 59 -5.85 5.77 5.13
CA SER A 59 -5.12 4.64 4.53
C SER A 59 -5.28 4.57 3.00
N HIS A 60 -6.40 5.06 2.46
CA HIS A 60 -6.74 5.04 1.03
C HIS A 60 -6.77 6.45 0.40
N SER A 61 -6.27 7.45 1.11
CA SER A 61 -6.34 8.84 0.66
C SER A 61 -5.38 9.11 -0.49
N LEU A 62 -5.93 9.52 -1.63
CA LEU A 62 -5.17 9.96 -2.80
C LEU A 62 -4.29 11.18 -2.51
N LEU A 63 -4.61 11.95 -1.47
CA LEU A 63 -3.81 13.10 -1.08
C LEU A 63 -2.71 12.73 -0.09
N LEU A 64 -2.94 11.80 0.85
CA LEU A 64 -1.95 11.47 1.89
C LEU A 64 -0.89 10.47 1.41
N LEU A 65 -1.30 9.44 0.67
CA LEU A 65 -0.40 8.35 0.26
C LEU A 65 0.80 8.82 -0.59
N PRO A 66 0.68 9.77 -1.55
CA PRO A 66 1.83 10.27 -2.29
C PRO A 66 2.88 10.93 -1.40
N TRP A 67 2.46 11.73 -0.40
CA TRP A 67 3.38 12.36 0.53
C TRP A 67 4.07 11.34 1.44
N LEU A 68 3.33 10.34 1.91
CA LEU A 68 3.92 9.24 2.67
C LEU A 68 4.93 8.45 1.82
N ALA A 69 4.62 8.18 0.56
CA ALA A 69 5.54 7.51 -0.36
C ALA A 69 6.84 8.33 -0.57
N LEU A 70 6.72 9.66 -0.75
CA LEU A 70 7.89 10.54 -0.84
C LEU A 70 8.71 10.57 0.45
N LEU A 71 8.06 10.57 1.61
CA LEU A 71 8.74 10.50 2.90
C LEU A 71 9.50 9.18 3.07
N LEU A 72 8.85 8.05 2.77
CA LEU A 72 9.48 6.73 2.84
C LEU A 72 10.67 6.63 1.88
N TRP A 73 10.56 7.21 0.68
CA TRP A 73 11.66 7.30 -0.28
C TRP A 73 12.81 8.13 0.27
N TRP A 74 12.54 9.25 0.94
CA TRP A 74 13.57 10.13 1.50
C TRP A 74 14.32 9.51 2.69
N LEU A 75 13.69 8.61 3.43
CA LEU A 75 14.27 7.95 4.61
C LEU A 75 15.22 6.78 4.28
N VAL A 76 15.31 6.37 3.01
CA VAL A 76 16.11 5.22 2.53
C VAL A 76 17.16 5.69 1.53
#